data_AF-A0A388KMJ2-F1
#
_entry.id   AF-A0A388KMJ2-F1
#
_cell.length_a   1.000
_cell.length_b   1.000
_cell.length_c   1.000
_cell.angle_alpha   90.00
_cell.angle_beta   90.00
_cell.angle_gamma   90.00
#
_symmetry.space_group_name_H-M   'P 1'
#
loop_
_entity.id
_entity.type
_entity.pdbx_description
1 polymer ?
#
loop_
_entity_poly.entity_id
_entity_poly.type
_entity_poly.pdbx_seq_one_letter_code
_entity_poly.pdbx_strand_id
1 'polypeptide(L)'
;MTLLRFTDKAGTDVGSVNWFAVHCTSMNRTNTLISGDNKGAASRMMEDWYNGEGIYANRSATNIGRRTARSSLGGFHGKSFQASNFLKDDEREISSLSVPSSMARSHHTRANCSLHHRVRRLHRRKGTGMESFIAAFAQSNVGDASPNVLGAYCLDTGEPCDFNHSTCGGRNELCYGRGPAYPGDDFASTWIIGKRQFDQAKVLFDSATEFLNGPVDFRHSFVDFSSLDVVPSMGTHNVVKTCKPAMGFSFAAGTTDGPGAFNFKQGDEHGNIFWRIVGSFIEPPSGEQIKCHKPKPILIDTGEANVPYPWQPKILPIQILRIGQFIILAVPGEFTTMAGRRLRESVKRTLIERGKGQFGEDTHVVIAGLSNTYSSYVTTFEEYQVQRYEGASTIFGPHTLDAYLQEFNRLAAAMAEGKDVPQGPAPPDLLPMQLGFLPPVVADGTPRHVRFGDIRVDVAKGRTFSTGDVVEATFWAGCLRNDRMPGGTFALVERFDESTGKWVAMYDDDDWCVRLMWKREMRLSPESQATVRWDVPDYAPRGTYRLRHFGAYRHFFGHKRHYTGMSSSFTVV
;
A
#
# COMPACT_ATOMS: atom_id res chain seq x y z
N MET A 1 3.54 -4.25 -19.15
CA MET A 1 2.30 -3.78 -18.49
C MET A 1 1.15 -4.24 -19.35
N THR A 2 0.03 -4.65 -18.75
CA THR A 2 -1.20 -4.99 -19.46
C THR A 2 -2.30 -4.05 -18.99
N LEU A 3 -3.05 -3.47 -19.92
CA LEU A 3 -4.11 -2.51 -19.63
C LEU A 3 -5.45 -3.07 -20.11
N LEU A 4 -6.48 -2.96 -19.26
CA LEU A 4 -7.87 -3.16 -19.64
C LEU A 4 -8.60 -1.81 -19.59
N ARG A 5 -9.14 -1.36 -20.72
CA ARG A 5 -9.87 -0.10 -20.90
C ARG A 5 -11.37 -0.38 -20.84
N PHE A 6 -12.12 0.46 -20.13
CA PHE A 6 -13.57 0.33 -19.99
C PHE A 6 -14.26 1.55 -20.60
N THR A 7 -15.19 1.30 -21.54
CA THR A 7 -16.06 2.30 -22.15
C THR A 7 -17.54 2.00 -21.87
N ASP A 8 -18.36 3.04 -21.86
CA ASP A 8 -19.82 2.92 -21.84
C ASP A 8 -20.40 2.63 -23.23
N LYS A 9 -21.74 2.51 -23.32
CA LYS A 9 -22.44 2.27 -24.59
C LYS A 9 -22.38 3.43 -25.58
N ALA A 10 -21.98 4.63 -25.15
CA ALA A 10 -21.78 5.80 -26.00
C ALA A 10 -20.32 5.96 -26.45
N GLY A 11 -19.40 5.10 -25.98
CA GLY A 11 -17.97 5.19 -26.23
C GLY A 11 -17.21 6.13 -25.28
N THR A 12 -17.86 6.63 -24.23
CA THR A 12 -17.21 7.41 -23.16
C THR A 12 -16.36 6.49 -22.31
N ASP A 13 -15.14 6.88 -21.95
CA ASP A 13 -14.32 6.07 -21.04
C ASP A 13 -14.81 6.18 -19.58
N VAL A 14 -14.92 5.02 -18.94
CA VAL A 14 -15.36 4.87 -17.54
C VAL A 14 -14.17 4.56 -16.63
N GLY A 15 -13.11 3.93 -17.15
CA GLY A 15 -11.92 3.64 -16.36
C GLY A 15 -10.89 2.75 -17.03
N SER A 16 -9.87 2.37 -16.25
CA SER A 16 -8.86 1.40 -16.65
C SER A 16 -8.31 0.59 -15.46
N VAL A 17 -7.84 -0.63 -15.75
CA VAL A 17 -7.05 -1.44 -14.82
C VAL A 17 -5.71 -1.80 -15.46
N ASN A 18 -4.62 -1.56 -14.72
CA ASN A 18 -3.26 -1.54 -15.24
C ASN A 18 -2.37 -2.53 -14.44
N TRP A 19 -2.11 -3.72 -14.98
CA TRP A 19 -1.28 -4.74 -14.34
C TRP A 19 0.21 -4.54 -14.67
N PHE A 20 1.02 -4.36 -13.62
CA PHE A 20 2.47 -4.29 -13.73
C PHE A 20 3.15 -4.74 -12.43
N ALA A 21 4.21 -5.56 -12.54
CA ALA A 21 4.94 -6.08 -11.40
C ALA A 21 6.00 -5.07 -10.91
N VAL A 22 5.73 -4.41 -9.77
CA VAL A 22 6.68 -3.60 -9.01
C VAL A 22 6.14 -3.41 -7.59
N HIS A 23 6.99 -3.57 -6.57
CA HIS A 23 6.59 -3.39 -5.18
C HIS A 23 6.15 -1.94 -4.90
N CYS A 24 5.23 -1.79 -3.95
CA CYS A 24 4.83 -0.50 -3.38
C CYS A 24 5.76 -0.14 -2.20
N THR A 25 7.06 -0.04 -2.48
CA THR A 25 8.15 0.16 -1.51
C THR A 25 9.05 1.34 -1.91
N SER A 26 8.50 2.34 -2.62
CA SER A 26 9.23 3.58 -2.93
C SER A 26 9.31 4.51 -1.71
N MET A 27 8.30 4.48 -0.84
CA MET A 27 8.35 5.02 0.51
C MET A 27 8.98 3.95 1.42
N ASN A 28 10.15 4.24 1.99
CA ASN A 28 10.87 3.28 2.83
C ASN A 28 10.28 3.15 4.24
N ARG A 29 10.76 2.17 5.03
CA ARG A 29 10.27 1.83 6.38
C ARG A 29 10.31 2.96 7.43
N THR A 30 10.94 4.09 7.14
CA THR A 30 10.98 5.28 8.02
C THR A 30 9.86 6.28 7.74
N ASN A 31 9.13 6.12 6.62
CA ASN A 31 7.93 6.89 6.34
C ASN A 31 6.85 6.63 7.42
N THR A 32 6.19 7.71 7.85
CA THR A 32 5.11 7.69 8.85
C THR A 32 3.77 8.20 8.31
N LEU A 33 3.72 8.61 7.04
CA LEU A 33 2.50 9.08 6.39
C LEU A 33 1.82 7.94 5.63
N ILE A 34 0.49 7.87 5.72
CA ILE A 34 -0.31 6.93 4.91
C ILE A 34 -0.17 7.35 3.45
N SER A 35 0.13 6.39 2.58
CA SER A 35 0.34 6.61 1.14
C SER A 35 -0.12 5.39 0.35
N GLY A 36 -0.57 5.60 -0.89
CA GLY A 36 -0.76 4.52 -1.88
C GLY A 36 0.53 4.11 -2.61
N ASP A 37 1.67 4.68 -2.20
CA ASP A 37 2.98 4.50 -2.82
C ASP A 37 2.97 4.78 -4.34
N ASN A 38 3.87 4.17 -5.10
CA ASN A 38 4.07 4.48 -6.51
C ASN A 38 2.85 4.09 -7.39
N LYS A 39 2.10 3.04 -7.02
CA LYS A 39 0.86 2.65 -7.72
C LYS A 39 -0.28 3.61 -7.42
N GLY A 40 -0.43 4.06 -6.17
CA GLY A 40 -1.39 5.11 -5.82
C GLY A 40 -1.08 6.43 -6.52
N ALA A 41 0.20 6.82 -6.60
CA ALA A 41 0.64 7.97 -7.38
C ALA A 41 0.31 7.82 -8.87
N ALA A 42 0.51 6.64 -9.47
CA ALA A 42 0.15 6.36 -10.85
C ALA A 42 -1.38 6.44 -11.09
N SER A 43 -2.19 5.88 -10.19
CA SER A 43 -3.66 5.99 -10.20
C SER A 43 -4.11 7.46 -10.18
N ARG A 44 -3.64 8.23 -9.18
CA ARG A 44 -3.89 9.67 -9.04
C ARG A 44 -3.54 10.44 -10.32
N MET A 45 -2.36 10.20 -10.90
CA MET A 45 -1.95 10.85 -12.14
C MET A 45 -2.86 10.53 -13.32
N MET A 46 -3.34 9.28 -13.43
CA MET A 46 -4.19 8.86 -14.54
C MET A 46 -5.61 9.41 -14.42
N GLU A 47 -6.16 9.45 -13.20
CA GLU A 47 -7.45 10.09 -12.91
C GLU A 47 -7.39 11.60 -13.12
N ASP A 48 -6.35 12.28 -12.61
CA ASP A 48 -6.18 13.72 -12.80
C ASP A 48 -5.94 14.07 -14.28
N TRP A 49 -5.19 13.23 -15.02
CA TRP A 49 -5.00 13.39 -16.46
C TRP A 49 -6.32 13.30 -17.23
N TYR A 50 -7.13 12.26 -17.00
CA TYR A 50 -8.38 12.07 -17.74
C TYR A 50 -9.41 13.15 -17.42
N ASN A 51 -9.54 13.54 -16.14
CA ASN A 51 -10.50 14.56 -15.72
C ASN A 51 -10.08 16.00 -16.10
N GLY A 52 -8.85 16.20 -16.59
CA GLY A 52 -8.31 17.52 -16.90
C GLY A 52 -8.03 18.34 -15.64
N GLU A 53 -7.43 17.72 -14.63
CA GLU A 53 -7.02 18.33 -13.37
C GLU A 53 -5.47 18.42 -13.26
N GLY A 54 -4.97 19.28 -12.37
CA GLY A 54 -3.55 19.41 -12.05
C GLY A 54 -2.62 19.84 -13.20
N ILE A 55 -1.41 19.25 -13.28
CA ILE A 55 -0.41 19.47 -14.37
C ILE A 55 -1.03 19.27 -15.76
N TYR A 56 -2.05 18.42 -15.83
CA TYR A 56 -2.63 17.90 -17.06
C TYR A 56 -3.84 18.73 -17.53
N ALA A 57 -4.44 19.54 -16.65
CA ALA A 57 -5.58 20.42 -16.96
C ALA A 57 -5.37 21.36 -18.15
N ASN A 58 -4.15 21.88 -18.32
CA ASN A 58 -3.83 22.91 -19.31
C ASN A 58 -3.04 22.37 -20.53
N ARG A 59 -3.06 21.06 -20.78
CA ARG A 59 -2.31 20.45 -21.89
C ARG A 59 -3.21 19.85 -22.96
N SER A 60 -3.88 20.75 -23.69
CA SER A 60 -4.17 20.51 -25.12
C SER A 60 -2.89 19.98 -25.79
N ALA A 61 -3.03 18.95 -26.63
CA ALA A 61 -1.92 18.15 -27.09
C ALA A 61 -0.86 18.96 -27.86
N THR A 62 0.29 19.24 -27.23
CA THR A 62 1.61 19.36 -27.87
C THR A 62 2.73 19.56 -26.82
N ASN A 63 3.92 19.04 -27.11
CA ASN A 63 5.22 19.39 -26.50
C ASN A 63 5.42 19.13 -24.98
N ILE A 64 5.89 17.92 -24.65
CA ILE A 64 6.66 17.66 -23.42
C ILE A 64 8.01 17.05 -23.79
N GLY A 65 9.03 17.89 -23.90
CA GLY A 65 10.42 17.47 -24.11
C GLY A 65 11.36 18.64 -23.85
N ARG A 66 12.37 18.44 -22.99
CA ARG A 66 13.33 19.44 -22.48
C ARG A 66 12.76 20.45 -21.47
N ARG A 67 13.02 20.23 -20.16
CA ARG A 67 13.49 21.22 -19.15
C ARG A 67 13.43 20.68 -17.70
N THR A 68 14.31 19.73 -17.36
CA THR A 68 14.62 19.40 -15.94
C THR A 68 16.08 18.96 -15.82
N ALA A 69 17.01 19.94 -15.88
CA ALA A 69 18.42 19.74 -15.57
C ALA A 69 19.10 21.08 -15.29
N ARG A 70 19.11 21.51 -14.01
CA ARG A 70 19.99 22.48 -13.32
C ARG A 70 19.21 23.22 -12.21
N SER A 71 19.47 22.89 -10.94
CA SER A 71 20.35 23.71 -10.08
C SER A 71 20.12 23.35 -8.60
N SER A 72 21.17 22.87 -7.92
CA SER A 72 21.22 22.71 -6.47
C SER A 72 22.61 23.13 -5.99
N LEU A 73 22.73 24.12 -5.11
CA LEU A 73 23.98 24.44 -4.38
C LEU A 73 23.75 25.50 -3.28
N GLY A 74 24.17 25.19 -2.05
CA GLY A 74 24.32 26.13 -0.91
C GLY A 74 23.04 26.45 -0.11
N GLY A 75 23.06 26.56 1.24
CA GLY A 75 24.15 26.28 2.18
C GLY A 75 23.92 26.77 3.62
N PHE A 76 23.75 25.83 4.56
CA PHE A 76 24.18 25.79 5.98
C PHE A 76 24.10 26.98 6.99
N HIS A 77 23.90 26.59 8.27
CA HIS A 77 23.98 27.32 9.56
C HIS A 77 22.74 28.17 9.98
N GLY A 78 22.29 28.18 11.24
CA GLY A 78 22.63 27.38 12.44
C GLY A 78 22.52 28.18 13.76
N LYS A 79 22.22 27.49 14.89
CA LYS A 79 22.17 27.99 16.31
C LYS A 79 20.90 28.76 16.75
N SER A 80 20.48 28.82 18.03
CA SER A 80 20.33 27.86 19.16
C SER A 80 19.88 28.63 20.44
N PHE A 81 19.49 27.94 21.54
CA PHE A 81 19.14 28.45 22.90
C PHE A 81 17.78 29.18 23.04
N GLN A 82 17.07 29.17 24.17
CA GLN A 82 16.85 28.29 25.33
C GLN A 82 15.82 29.01 26.24
N ALA A 83 14.92 28.25 26.87
CA ALA A 83 14.43 28.34 28.26
C ALA A 83 14.23 29.73 28.97
N SER A 84 13.21 29.98 29.79
CA SER A 84 12.64 29.08 30.82
C SER A 84 11.42 29.68 31.55
N ASN A 85 10.66 28.83 32.25
CA ASN A 85 9.91 29.01 33.51
C ASN A 85 8.93 30.21 33.71
N PHE A 86 7.69 29.92 34.13
CA PHE A 86 7.18 29.95 35.53
C PHE A 86 5.65 29.63 35.48
N LEU A 87 5.16 28.57 36.16
CA LEU A 87 4.38 28.62 37.42
C LEU A 87 3.11 29.51 37.35
N LYS A 88 1.90 29.12 37.82
CA LYS A 88 1.48 28.05 38.74
C LYS A 88 -0.08 27.95 38.73
N ASP A 89 -0.63 26.81 39.21
CA ASP A 89 -1.82 26.66 40.08
C ASP A 89 -3.21 27.26 39.64
N ASP A 90 -4.38 26.77 40.08
CA ASP A 90 -4.70 25.48 40.73
C ASP A 90 -6.19 25.07 40.50
N GLU A 91 -6.47 23.77 40.72
CA GLU A 91 -7.64 23.17 41.40
C GLU A 91 -9.11 23.51 41.00
N ARG A 92 -9.92 22.51 40.55
CA ARG A 92 -10.93 21.67 41.31
C ARG A 92 -12.40 22.10 40.96
N GLU A 93 -13.55 21.46 41.29
CA GLU A 93 -14.03 20.14 41.80
C GLU A 93 -15.58 20.04 41.57
N ILE A 94 -16.37 18.96 41.77
CA ILE A 94 -16.17 17.50 41.91
C ILE A 94 -17.47 16.72 41.50
N SER A 95 -17.35 15.54 40.87
CA SER A 95 -18.38 14.46 40.85
C SER A 95 -19.73 14.74 40.12
N SER A 96 -20.65 13.79 39.89
CA SER A 96 -20.80 12.38 40.37
C SER A 96 -21.71 11.54 39.43
N LEU A 97 -21.51 10.21 39.44
CA LEU A 97 -22.50 9.08 39.43
C LEU A 97 -23.73 9.13 38.47
N SER A 98 -24.22 8.03 37.87
CA SER A 98 -23.82 6.61 37.80
C SER A 98 -24.56 5.90 36.65
N VAL A 99 -24.16 4.68 36.28
CA VAL A 99 -24.76 3.84 35.22
C VAL A 99 -25.52 2.67 35.87
N PRO A 100 -26.68 2.23 35.33
CA PRO A 100 -26.72 0.89 34.74
C PRO A 100 -27.38 0.81 33.36
N SER A 101 -26.88 -0.13 32.56
CA SER A 101 -27.28 -0.43 31.18
C SER A 101 -28.52 -1.31 31.05
N SER A 102 -29.34 -1.08 30.02
CA SER A 102 -30.07 -2.15 29.33
C SER A 102 -30.16 -1.86 27.82
N MET A 103 -30.19 -2.92 27.01
CA MET A 103 -30.17 -2.83 25.54
C MET A 103 -31.49 -2.29 24.99
N ALA A 104 -31.43 -1.18 24.25
CA ALA A 104 -32.46 -0.80 23.28
C ALA A 104 -31.79 -0.26 22.01
N ARG A 105 -32.29 -0.70 20.84
CA ARG A 105 -31.80 -0.25 19.53
C ARG A 105 -32.06 1.25 19.38
N SER A 106 -31.03 2.11 19.48
CA SER A 106 -31.19 3.51 19.11
C SER A 106 -31.03 3.68 17.60
N HIS A 107 -32.10 4.16 16.96
CA HIS A 107 -31.97 4.82 15.66
C HIS A 107 -31.16 6.10 15.86
N HIS A 108 -29.85 6.03 15.71
CA HIS A 108 -29.05 7.23 15.52
C HIS A 108 -29.39 7.82 14.15
N THR A 109 -30.30 8.81 14.18
CA THR A 109 -30.43 9.82 13.14
C THR A 109 -29.03 10.34 12.80
N ARG A 110 -28.53 10.00 11.61
CA ARG A 110 -27.29 10.58 11.11
C ARG A 110 -27.51 12.07 10.96
N ALA A 111 -26.93 12.86 11.86
CA ALA A 111 -26.75 14.28 11.63
C ALA A 111 -25.86 14.43 10.39
N ASN A 112 -26.48 14.81 9.26
CA ASN A 112 -25.77 15.13 8.03
C ASN A 112 -24.93 16.39 8.24
N CYS A 113 -23.69 16.24 8.70
CA CYS A 113 -22.72 17.33 8.73
C CYS A 113 -22.22 17.58 7.29
N SER A 114 -22.90 18.49 6.59
CA SER A 114 -22.78 18.71 5.13
C SER A 114 -21.54 19.51 4.69
N LEU A 115 -20.43 19.44 5.44
CA LEU A 115 -19.25 20.30 5.27
C LEU A 115 -17.93 19.53 5.01
N HIS A 116 -17.97 18.20 4.88
CA HIS A 116 -16.78 17.37 4.74
C HIS A 116 -16.88 16.46 3.50
N HIS A 117 -16.59 17.02 2.33
CA HIS A 117 -16.47 16.28 1.08
C HIS A 117 -15.13 16.57 0.44
N ARG A 118 -14.45 15.52 -0.05
CA ARG A 118 -13.22 15.65 -0.85
C ARG A 118 -13.41 16.64 -2.00
N VAL A 119 -12.39 17.45 -2.27
CA VAL A 119 -12.35 18.50 -3.28
C VAL A 119 -12.79 17.97 -4.64
N ARG A 120 -12.26 16.82 -5.05
CA ARG A 120 -12.57 16.20 -6.35
C ARG A 120 -13.96 15.60 -6.42
N ARG A 121 -14.57 15.25 -5.26
CA ARG A 121 -16.00 14.89 -5.21
C ARG A 121 -16.91 16.11 -5.42
N LEU A 122 -16.42 17.32 -5.12
CA LEU A 122 -17.09 18.60 -5.38
C LEU A 122 -16.83 19.14 -6.80
N HIS A 123 -15.65 18.85 -7.36
CA HIS A 123 -15.27 19.21 -8.75
C HIS A 123 -15.82 18.26 -9.82
N ARG A 124 -16.35 17.09 -9.44
CA ARG A 124 -17.23 16.28 -10.31
C ARG A 124 -18.24 17.20 -11.01
N ARG A 125 -18.11 17.33 -12.33
CA ARG A 125 -18.88 18.26 -13.18
C ARG A 125 -20.38 18.20 -12.87
N LYS A 126 -20.88 19.16 -12.10
CA LYS A 126 -22.31 19.39 -11.90
C LYS A 126 -22.94 19.71 -13.26
N GLY A 127 -23.55 18.71 -13.89
CA GLY A 127 -24.35 18.87 -15.11
C GLY A 127 -24.02 17.96 -16.29
N THR A 128 -22.94 17.15 -16.27
CA THR A 128 -22.59 16.32 -17.45
C THR A 128 -22.97 14.85 -17.38
N GLY A 129 -23.45 14.33 -16.24
CA GLY A 129 -23.88 12.93 -16.09
C GLY A 129 -22.78 11.87 -16.14
N MET A 130 -21.57 12.22 -16.61
CA MET A 130 -20.39 11.33 -16.59
C MET A 130 -20.07 10.88 -15.16
N GLU A 131 -19.95 9.57 -14.98
CA GLU A 131 -19.32 8.99 -13.80
C GLU A 131 -17.83 9.39 -13.78
N SER A 132 -17.24 9.51 -12.59
CA SER A 132 -15.82 9.87 -12.49
C SER A 132 -14.96 8.70 -12.98
N PHE A 133 -14.10 8.96 -13.96
CA PHE A 133 -13.13 7.98 -14.45
C PHE A 133 -12.29 7.41 -13.31
N ILE A 134 -12.14 6.08 -13.27
CA ILE A 134 -11.38 5.35 -12.25
C ILE A 134 -10.15 4.69 -12.88
N ALA A 135 -8.97 4.88 -12.28
CA ALA A 135 -7.75 4.20 -12.71
C ALA A 135 -7.15 3.32 -11.60
N ALA A 136 -7.17 2.01 -11.79
CA ALA A 136 -6.52 1.07 -10.88
C ALA A 136 -5.15 0.64 -11.44
N PHE A 137 -4.10 0.72 -10.62
CA PHE A 137 -2.80 0.10 -10.90
C PHE A 137 -2.67 -1.17 -10.06
N ALA A 138 -2.94 -2.31 -10.67
CA ALA A 138 -2.97 -3.61 -10.02
C ALA A 138 -1.55 -4.19 -9.84
N GLN A 139 -1.41 -5.05 -8.84
CA GLN A 139 -0.23 -5.90 -8.68
C GLN A 139 -0.27 -7.11 -9.61
N SER A 140 0.91 -7.68 -9.85
CA SER A 140 1.09 -8.90 -10.64
C SER A 140 2.04 -9.84 -9.88
N ASN A 141 2.84 -10.64 -10.58
CA ASN A 141 3.91 -11.42 -10.00
C ASN A 141 5.09 -10.51 -9.60
N VAL A 142 4.97 -9.93 -8.41
CA VAL A 142 5.81 -8.82 -7.91
C VAL A 142 6.97 -9.24 -7.01
N GLY A 143 7.04 -10.51 -6.58
CA GLY A 143 7.79 -10.93 -5.40
C GLY A 143 9.30 -10.65 -5.39
N ASP A 144 9.92 -10.42 -6.55
CA ASP A 144 11.34 -10.09 -6.72
C ASP A 144 11.58 -8.74 -7.44
N ALA A 145 10.55 -7.90 -7.58
CA ALA A 145 10.58 -6.66 -8.38
C ALA A 145 10.53 -5.40 -7.50
N SER A 146 11.67 -4.77 -7.24
CA SER A 146 11.81 -3.52 -6.47
C SER A 146 11.61 -2.25 -7.33
N PRO A 147 11.02 -1.17 -6.79
CA PRO A 147 11.00 0.16 -7.41
C PRO A 147 12.31 0.94 -7.24
N ASN A 148 13.27 0.44 -6.46
CA ASN A 148 14.51 1.13 -6.11
C ASN A 148 15.60 0.89 -7.19
N VAL A 149 15.30 1.41 -8.38
CA VAL A 149 15.97 1.13 -9.66
C VAL A 149 17.44 1.53 -9.77
N LEU A 150 18.02 2.27 -8.83
CA LEU A 150 19.45 2.63 -8.89
C LEU A 150 20.37 1.54 -8.33
N GLY A 151 19.82 0.47 -7.75
CA GLY A 151 20.58 -0.63 -7.16
C GLY A 151 20.74 -0.52 -5.64
N ALA A 152 21.33 -1.54 -5.02
CA ALA A 152 21.48 -1.64 -3.58
C ALA A 152 22.91 -1.32 -3.12
N TYR A 153 23.02 -0.45 -2.11
CA TYR A 153 24.28 0.10 -1.62
C TYR A 153 24.30 0.22 -0.11
N CYS A 154 25.50 0.25 0.44
CA CYS A 154 25.80 0.48 1.83
C CYS A 154 25.64 1.97 2.18
N LEU A 155 24.87 2.26 3.24
CA LEU A 155 24.61 3.63 3.69
C LEU A 155 25.84 4.33 4.30
N ASP A 156 26.78 3.55 4.84
CA ASP A 156 27.98 4.03 5.54
C ASP A 156 29.18 4.23 4.61
N THR A 157 29.47 3.27 3.73
CA THR A 157 30.60 3.34 2.79
C THR A 157 30.24 3.93 1.43
N GLY A 158 28.97 3.84 1.04
CA GLY A 158 28.52 4.19 -0.31
C GLY A 158 28.75 3.12 -1.38
N GLU A 159 29.46 2.03 -1.05
CA GLU A 159 29.77 0.90 -1.94
C GLU A 159 28.55 0.03 -2.26
N PRO A 160 28.55 -0.74 -3.36
CA PRO A 160 27.52 -1.73 -3.65
C PRO A 160 27.40 -2.76 -2.52
N CYS A 161 26.19 -3.22 -2.20
CA CYS A 161 26.02 -4.33 -1.27
C CYS A 161 26.62 -5.62 -1.86
N ASP A 162 26.99 -6.56 -0.98
CA ASP A 162 27.16 -7.95 -1.38
C ASP A 162 25.87 -8.48 -2.04
N PHE A 163 26.00 -9.04 -3.24
CA PHE A 163 24.87 -9.45 -4.05
C PHE A 163 24.13 -10.65 -3.44
N ASN A 164 24.86 -11.68 -3.02
CA ASN A 164 24.29 -12.96 -2.61
C ASN A 164 23.51 -12.89 -1.29
N HIS A 165 24.01 -12.12 -0.32
CA HIS A 165 23.45 -12.02 1.02
C HIS A 165 22.77 -10.67 1.33
N SER A 166 22.90 -9.68 0.43
CA SER A 166 22.42 -8.30 0.61
C SER A 166 22.96 -7.67 1.89
N THR A 167 24.30 -7.62 2.01
CA THR A 167 24.98 -7.14 3.22
C THR A 167 26.12 -6.13 2.96
N CYS A 168 26.44 -5.39 4.01
CA CYS A 168 27.48 -4.38 4.12
C CYS A 168 28.33 -4.73 5.35
N GLY A 169 29.64 -4.96 5.19
CA GLY A 169 30.47 -5.51 6.26
C GLY A 169 29.96 -6.84 6.85
N GLY A 170 29.19 -7.61 6.05
CA GLY A 170 28.53 -8.83 6.49
C GLY A 170 27.24 -8.64 7.30
N ARG A 171 26.69 -7.43 7.38
CA ARG A 171 25.40 -7.09 8.06
C ARG A 171 24.36 -6.55 7.07
N ASN A 172 23.09 -6.89 7.23
CA ASN A 172 22.02 -6.47 6.31
C ASN A 172 21.49 -5.06 6.62
N GLU A 173 21.61 -4.58 7.86
CA GLU A 173 20.89 -3.39 8.34
C GLU A 173 21.29 -2.06 7.66
N LEU A 174 22.41 -2.05 6.92
CA LEU A 174 22.92 -0.90 6.17
C LEU A 174 22.81 -1.06 4.64
N CYS A 175 22.33 -2.19 4.13
CA CYS A 175 22.14 -2.42 2.70
C CYS A 175 20.76 -1.96 2.26
N TYR A 176 20.68 -0.89 1.47
CA TYR A 176 19.41 -0.34 0.95
C TYR A 176 19.42 -0.17 -0.55
N GLY A 177 18.28 -0.49 -1.18
CA GLY A 177 17.95 -0.08 -2.53
C GLY A 177 17.79 1.43 -2.62
N ARG A 178 18.31 2.04 -3.68
CA ARG A 178 18.20 3.48 -3.93
C ARG A 178 17.12 3.79 -4.97
N GLY A 179 16.12 4.57 -4.58
CA GLY A 179 15.11 5.12 -5.47
C GLY A 179 15.69 6.11 -6.49
N PRO A 180 14.98 6.39 -7.60
CA PRO A 180 15.50 7.21 -8.70
C PRO A 180 15.77 8.69 -8.37
N ALA A 181 15.36 9.17 -7.19
CA ALA A 181 15.67 10.52 -6.72
C ALA A 181 16.92 10.59 -5.79
N TYR A 182 17.67 9.50 -5.62
CA TYR A 182 18.83 9.48 -4.72
C TYR A 182 20.03 10.32 -5.24
N PRO A 183 20.75 11.06 -4.38
CA PRO A 183 20.43 11.34 -2.98
C PRO A 183 19.31 12.38 -2.89
N GLY A 184 18.24 12.05 -2.18
CA GLY A 184 17.02 12.84 -2.15
C GLY A 184 15.88 12.13 -1.44
N ASP A 185 14.67 12.58 -1.71
CA ASP A 185 13.46 12.20 -0.98
C ASP A 185 12.75 10.98 -1.59
N ASP A 186 12.29 10.08 -0.73
CA ASP A 186 11.40 8.96 -1.07
C ASP A 186 10.10 9.44 -1.74
N PHE A 187 9.54 10.59 -1.34
CA PHE A 187 8.38 11.16 -2.03
C PHE A 187 8.72 11.47 -3.51
N ALA A 188 9.90 12.01 -3.79
CA ALA A 188 10.33 12.28 -5.17
C ALA A 188 10.57 10.96 -5.94
N SER A 189 11.18 9.95 -5.30
CA SER A 189 11.34 8.62 -5.88
C SER A 189 9.99 7.97 -6.23
N THR A 190 9.04 8.02 -5.30
CA THR A 190 7.68 7.48 -5.44
C THR A 190 6.92 8.15 -6.58
N TRP A 191 7.01 9.49 -6.67
CA TRP A 191 6.43 10.25 -7.79
C TRP A 191 7.04 9.85 -9.14
N ILE A 192 8.37 9.68 -9.23
CA ILE A 192 9.04 9.27 -10.47
C ILE A 192 8.62 7.86 -10.90
N ILE A 193 8.57 6.88 -9.99
CA ILE A 193 8.15 5.51 -10.32
C ILE A 193 6.65 5.44 -10.66
N GLY A 194 5.81 6.20 -9.95
CA GLY A 194 4.39 6.34 -10.29
C GLY A 194 4.18 6.96 -11.66
N LYS A 195 4.92 8.02 -11.99
CA LYS A 195 4.87 8.67 -13.31
C LYS A 195 5.29 7.73 -14.43
N ARG A 196 6.32 6.91 -14.24
CA ARG A 196 6.73 5.91 -15.25
C ARG A 196 5.63 4.88 -15.52
N GLN A 197 4.89 4.46 -14.49
CA GLN A 197 3.73 3.57 -14.66
C GLN A 197 2.58 4.30 -15.38
N PHE A 198 2.24 5.53 -14.96
CA PHE A 198 1.22 6.35 -15.61
C PHE A 198 1.53 6.63 -17.09
N ASP A 199 2.75 7.05 -17.42
CA ASP A 199 3.16 7.38 -18.79
C ASP A 199 2.94 6.18 -19.73
N GLN A 200 3.31 4.97 -19.28
CA GLN A 200 3.10 3.74 -20.05
C GLN A 200 1.63 3.32 -20.12
N ALA A 201 0.87 3.48 -19.03
CA ALA A 201 -0.56 3.20 -19.00
C ALA A 201 -1.31 4.11 -19.99
N LYS A 202 -1.00 5.41 -20.00
CA LYS A 202 -1.55 6.37 -20.96
C LYS A 202 -1.26 5.97 -22.41
N VAL A 203 -0.01 5.57 -22.72
CA VAL A 203 0.33 5.08 -24.08
C VAL A 203 -0.52 3.87 -24.47
N LEU A 204 -0.70 2.90 -23.57
CA LEU A 204 -1.55 1.73 -23.82
C LEU A 204 -3.03 2.11 -23.94
N PHE A 205 -3.50 3.10 -23.18
CA PHE A 205 -4.88 3.56 -23.18
C PHE A 205 -5.24 4.26 -24.49
N ASP A 206 -4.37 5.18 -24.93
CA ASP A 206 -4.49 5.94 -26.18
C ASP A 206 -4.36 5.03 -27.43
N SER A 207 -3.70 3.87 -27.32
CA SER A 207 -3.49 2.91 -28.43
C SER A 207 -4.32 1.62 -28.36
N ALA A 208 -5.20 1.48 -27.35
CA ALA A 208 -6.05 0.29 -27.20
C ALA A 208 -7.05 0.15 -28.36
N THR A 209 -6.90 -0.92 -29.15
CA THR A 209 -7.73 -1.24 -30.33
C THR A 209 -8.33 -2.64 -30.32
N GLU A 210 -7.82 -3.55 -29.48
CA GLU A 210 -8.35 -4.90 -29.32
C GLU A 210 -9.61 -4.88 -28.44
N PHE A 211 -10.75 -5.25 -29.01
CA PHE A 211 -12.00 -5.41 -28.27
C PHE A 211 -12.09 -6.80 -27.66
N LEU A 212 -12.31 -6.87 -26.34
CA LEU A 212 -12.59 -8.15 -25.69
C LEU A 212 -13.97 -8.68 -26.08
N ASN A 213 -14.02 -9.94 -26.50
CA ASN A 213 -15.22 -10.59 -27.01
C ASN A 213 -15.39 -11.99 -26.41
N GLY A 214 -16.62 -12.35 -26.04
CA GLY A 214 -16.97 -13.65 -25.47
C GLY A 214 -17.59 -13.56 -24.06
N PRO A 215 -17.73 -14.70 -23.36
CA PRO A 215 -18.44 -14.76 -22.08
C PRO A 215 -17.62 -14.17 -20.93
N VAL A 216 -18.33 -13.78 -19.88
CA VAL A 216 -17.76 -13.58 -18.54
C VAL A 216 -17.98 -14.87 -17.74
N ASP A 217 -16.93 -15.43 -17.15
CA ASP A 217 -16.98 -16.70 -16.41
C ASP A 217 -15.95 -16.71 -15.27
N PHE A 218 -16.09 -17.61 -14.29
CA PHE A 218 -15.11 -17.78 -13.22
C PHE A 218 -15.05 -19.20 -12.67
N ARG A 219 -13.90 -19.59 -12.12
CA ARG A 219 -13.79 -20.75 -11.21
C ARG A 219 -13.06 -20.33 -9.95
N HIS A 220 -13.51 -20.83 -8.81
CA HIS A 220 -12.95 -20.57 -7.48
C HIS A 220 -12.90 -21.87 -6.69
N SER A 221 -11.82 -22.10 -5.95
CA SER A 221 -11.68 -23.24 -5.04
C SER A 221 -10.87 -22.81 -3.82
N PHE A 222 -11.29 -23.23 -2.64
CA PHE A 222 -10.40 -23.30 -1.49
C PHE A 222 -9.58 -24.58 -1.57
N VAL A 223 -8.29 -24.53 -1.27
CA VAL A 223 -7.41 -25.71 -1.29
C VAL A 223 -6.54 -25.70 -0.03
N ASP A 224 -6.41 -26.84 0.64
CA ASP A 224 -5.46 -26.99 1.74
C ASP A 224 -4.05 -27.25 1.18
N PHE A 225 -3.17 -26.25 1.31
CA PHE A 225 -1.79 -26.30 0.84
C PHE A 225 -0.83 -26.93 1.86
N SER A 226 -1.29 -27.37 3.03
CA SER A 226 -0.41 -27.89 4.10
C SER A 226 0.07 -29.34 3.91
N SER A 227 -0.48 -30.08 2.94
CA SER A 227 -0.13 -31.49 2.67
C SER A 227 -0.55 -32.00 1.27
N LEU A 228 -0.72 -31.08 0.31
CA LEU A 228 -1.24 -31.35 -1.02
C LEU A 228 -0.29 -32.28 -1.80
N ASP A 229 -0.84 -33.31 -2.44
CA ASP A 229 -0.11 -34.16 -3.38
C ASP A 229 0.10 -33.44 -4.71
N VAL A 230 1.36 -33.38 -5.15
CA VAL A 230 1.82 -32.59 -6.30
C VAL A 230 2.71 -33.44 -7.18
N VAL A 231 2.52 -33.36 -8.50
CA VAL A 231 3.49 -33.87 -9.47
C VAL A 231 4.44 -32.73 -9.86
N PRO A 232 5.75 -32.80 -9.58
CA PRO A 232 6.70 -31.75 -9.95
C PRO A 232 6.68 -31.46 -11.45
N SER A 233 6.67 -30.17 -11.81
CA SER A 233 6.71 -29.76 -13.23
C SER A 233 8.06 -30.03 -13.89
N MET A 234 9.12 -30.20 -13.10
CA MET A 234 10.50 -30.44 -13.53
C MET A 234 11.16 -31.52 -12.64
N GLY A 235 12.06 -32.31 -13.22
CA GLY A 235 12.81 -33.34 -12.47
C GLY A 235 12.07 -34.68 -12.42
N THR A 236 11.89 -35.24 -11.23
CA THR A 236 11.25 -36.55 -11.02
C THR A 236 9.73 -36.43 -11.07
N HIS A 237 9.06 -37.20 -11.94
CA HIS A 237 7.59 -37.29 -11.99
C HIS A 237 6.98 -38.11 -10.83
N ASN A 238 7.69 -38.25 -9.71
CA ASN A 238 7.17 -38.88 -8.50
C ASN A 238 6.27 -37.89 -7.77
N VAL A 239 5.16 -38.36 -7.21
CA VAL A 239 4.30 -37.52 -6.36
C VAL A 239 5.10 -37.08 -5.13
N VAL A 240 5.15 -35.77 -4.91
CA VAL A 240 5.69 -35.12 -3.71
C VAL A 240 4.55 -34.44 -2.94
N LYS A 241 4.81 -34.01 -1.71
CA LYS A 241 3.86 -33.23 -0.91
C LYS A 241 4.35 -31.80 -0.71
N THR A 242 3.41 -30.86 -0.64
CA THR A 242 3.67 -29.57 0.02
C THR A 242 3.80 -29.75 1.53
N CYS A 243 4.40 -28.76 2.19
CA CYS A 243 4.65 -28.78 3.63
C CYS A 243 3.61 -27.94 4.39
N LYS A 244 3.44 -28.22 5.69
CA LYS A 244 2.84 -27.26 6.63
C LYS A 244 3.62 -25.93 6.57
N PRO A 245 2.98 -24.77 6.76
CA PRO A 245 3.65 -23.50 6.55
C PRO A 245 4.84 -23.30 7.52
N ALA A 246 5.97 -22.82 7.01
CA ALA A 246 7.11 -22.43 7.85
C ALA A 246 7.97 -21.33 7.21
N MET A 247 8.49 -20.42 8.05
CA MET A 247 9.36 -19.31 7.65
C MET A 247 10.84 -19.66 7.87
N GLY A 248 11.68 -19.36 6.87
CA GLY A 248 13.12 -19.62 6.94
C GLY A 248 13.92 -18.53 7.65
N PHE A 249 15.19 -18.77 7.94
CA PHE A 249 16.07 -17.76 8.56
C PHE A 249 16.12 -16.43 7.80
N SER A 250 16.24 -16.47 6.48
CA SER A 250 16.32 -15.26 5.66
C SER A 250 15.02 -14.45 5.57
N PHE A 251 13.88 -14.93 6.10
CA PHE A 251 12.70 -14.08 6.31
C PHE A 251 13.03 -12.92 7.28
N ALA A 252 13.75 -13.19 8.37
CA ALA A 252 14.12 -12.15 9.33
C ALA A 252 15.22 -11.20 8.82
N ALA A 253 15.82 -11.50 7.65
CA ALA A 253 16.78 -10.62 6.99
C ALA A 253 16.14 -9.46 6.22
N GLY A 254 14.82 -9.53 5.92
CA GLY A 254 14.15 -8.56 5.06
C GLY A 254 14.78 -8.47 3.65
N THR A 255 14.53 -7.37 2.94
CA THR A 255 15.09 -7.11 1.60
C THR A 255 15.84 -5.80 1.55
N THR A 256 16.44 -5.47 0.41
CA THR A 256 17.07 -4.15 0.19
C THR A 256 16.06 -3.00 0.23
N ASP A 257 14.76 -3.26 0.06
CA ASP A 257 13.70 -2.24 0.19
C ASP A 257 13.29 -1.99 1.66
N GLY A 258 13.65 -2.93 2.54
CA GLY A 258 13.33 -2.91 3.96
C GLY A 258 14.14 -3.98 4.68
N PRO A 259 15.41 -3.71 5.02
CA PRO A 259 16.24 -4.72 5.64
C PRO A 259 15.72 -5.06 7.02
N GLY A 260 16.02 -6.26 7.48
CA GLY A 260 15.65 -6.76 8.80
C GLY A 260 16.46 -6.12 9.93
N ALA A 261 16.80 -6.96 10.90
CA ALA A 261 17.60 -6.59 12.06
C ALA A 261 18.39 -7.81 12.58
N PHE A 262 19.18 -7.61 13.63
CA PHE A 262 19.86 -8.66 14.41
C PHE A 262 20.83 -9.56 13.61
N ASN A 263 21.47 -9.02 12.56
CA ASN A 263 22.43 -9.69 11.69
C ASN A 263 21.91 -10.91 10.88
N PHE A 264 20.58 -11.07 10.71
CA PHE A 264 20.05 -12.05 9.76
C PHE A 264 20.49 -11.68 8.33
N LYS A 265 20.74 -12.68 7.47
CA LYS A 265 21.21 -12.47 6.09
C LYS A 265 20.32 -13.22 5.10
N GLN A 266 20.30 -12.76 3.85
CA GLN A 266 19.70 -13.55 2.77
C GLN A 266 20.63 -14.70 2.36
N GLY A 267 20.08 -15.80 1.85
CA GLY A 267 20.86 -16.98 1.46
C GLY A 267 21.42 -17.77 2.63
N ASP A 268 20.69 -17.84 3.75
CA ASP A 268 21.06 -18.68 4.89
C ASP A 268 20.40 -20.06 4.77
N GLU A 269 21.19 -21.06 4.39
CA GLU A 269 20.80 -22.48 4.30
C GLU A 269 21.07 -23.26 5.61
N HIS A 270 21.67 -22.64 6.63
CA HIS A 270 22.15 -23.34 7.83
C HIS A 270 21.45 -22.89 9.11
N GLY A 271 21.24 -21.59 9.30
CA GLY A 271 20.62 -21.00 10.47
C GLY A 271 21.49 -21.06 11.74
N ASN A 272 21.48 -19.98 12.51
CA ASN A 272 22.24 -19.88 13.77
C ASN A 272 21.55 -20.59 14.96
N ILE A 273 22.32 -21.30 15.78
CA ILE A 273 21.88 -22.03 16.98
C ILE A 273 21.09 -21.14 17.96
N PHE A 274 21.52 -19.89 18.20
CA PHE A 274 20.83 -18.98 19.12
C PHE A 274 19.39 -18.72 18.68
N TRP A 275 19.20 -18.40 17.40
CA TRP A 275 17.87 -18.11 16.85
C TRP A 275 17.02 -19.38 16.66
N ARG A 276 17.63 -20.56 16.48
CA ARG A 276 16.91 -21.84 16.57
C ARG A 276 16.31 -22.03 17.97
N ILE A 277 17.07 -21.73 19.03
CA ILE A 277 16.56 -21.79 20.42
C ILE A 277 15.43 -20.78 20.63
N VAL A 278 15.60 -19.54 20.14
CA VAL A 278 14.55 -18.50 20.25
C VAL A 278 13.26 -18.91 19.52
N GLY A 279 13.36 -19.42 18.29
CA GLY A 279 12.21 -19.91 17.51
C GLY A 279 11.51 -21.09 18.17
N SER A 280 12.26 -22.03 18.78
CA SER A 280 11.72 -23.19 19.50
C SER A 280 10.91 -22.84 20.76
N PHE A 281 10.96 -21.61 21.28
CA PHE A 281 10.04 -21.16 22.33
C PHE A 281 8.62 -20.83 21.83
N ILE A 282 8.40 -20.80 20.50
CA ILE A 282 7.08 -20.71 19.88
C ILE A 282 6.52 -22.12 19.71
N GLU A 283 7.15 -22.91 18.83
CA GLU A 283 6.87 -24.32 18.60
C GLU A 283 8.10 -24.93 17.88
N PRO A 284 8.71 -26.02 18.37
CA PRO A 284 9.90 -26.60 17.74
C PRO A 284 9.54 -27.42 16.48
N PRO A 285 10.22 -27.21 15.34
CA PRO A 285 9.85 -27.87 14.09
C PRO A 285 10.11 -29.38 14.12
N SER A 286 9.14 -30.17 13.63
CA SER A 286 9.22 -31.62 13.59
C SER A 286 10.29 -32.11 12.60
N GLY A 287 10.83 -33.33 12.81
CA GLY A 287 11.80 -33.93 11.90
C GLY A 287 11.26 -34.14 10.47
N GLU A 288 9.96 -34.37 10.34
CA GLU A 288 9.26 -34.43 9.05
C GLU A 288 9.23 -33.04 8.38
N GLN A 289 8.89 -31.99 9.12
CA GLN A 289 8.78 -30.64 8.59
C GLN A 289 10.15 -30.07 8.20
N ILE A 290 11.19 -30.31 9.00
CA ILE A 290 12.59 -30.01 8.64
C ILE A 290 12.99 -30.74 7.34
N LYS A 291 12.59 -32.00 7.16
CA LYS A 291 12.88 -32.76 5.94
C LYS A 291 12.12 -32.21 4.74
N CYS A 292 10.84 -31.89 4.89
CA CYS A 292 9.98 -31.35 3.83
C CYS A 292 10.48 -29.98 3.32
N HIS A 293 10.94 -29.12 4.23
CA HIS A 293 11.37 -27.76 3.90
C HIS A 293 12.75 -27.63 3.25
N LYS A 294 13.58 -28.67 3.23
CA LYS A 294 14.97 -28.56 2.74
C LYS A 294 15.06 -27.89 1.35
N PRO A 295 16.06 -27.01 1.13
CA PRO A 295 17.16 -26.67 2.03
C PRO A 295 16.85 -25.62 3.12
N LYS A 296 15.64 -25.05 3.18
CA LYS A 296 15.27 -24.00 4.15
C LYS A 296 15.57 -24.42 5.61
N PRO A 297 16.42 -23.68 6.34
CA PRO A 297 16.47 -23.78 7.80
C PRO A 297 15.26 -23.04 8.37
N ILE A 298 14.37 -23.78 9.05
CA ILE A 298 13.17 -23.20 9.67
C ILE A 298 13.58 -22.31 10.85
N LEU A 299 13.08 -21.07 10.85
CA LEU A 299 13.19 -20.11 11.96
C LEU A 299 11.90 -20.07 12.79
N ILE A 300 10.74 -20.10 12.13
CA ILE A 300 9.42 -20.08 12.78
C ILE A 300 8.55 -21.15 12.14
N ASP A 301 8.09 -22.11 12.94
CA ASP A 301 7.14 -23.14 12.53
C ASP A 301 5.70 -22.65 12.70
N THR A 302 5.24 -21.87 11.73
CA THR A 302 3.90 -21.27 11.71
C THR A 302 2.78 -22.28 11.43
N GLY A 303 3.13 -23.48 10.98
CA GLY A 303 2.22 -24.59 10.69
C GLY A 303 1.82 -25.38 11.93
N GLU A 304 2.73 -25.52 12.88
CA GLU A 304 2.46 -26.15 14.19
C GLU A 304 2.10 -25.11 15.27
N ALA A 305 2.46 -23.83 15.10
CA ALA A 305 2.03 -22.73 15.97
C ALA A 305 0.51 -22.43 15.82
N ASN A 306 -0.29 -23.00 16.73
CA ASN A 306 -1.76 -22.86 16.74
C ASN A 306 -2.33 -22.09 17.94
N VAL A 307 -1.48 -21.55 18.83
CA VAL A 307 -1.89 -20.78 20.03
C VAL A 307 -1.54 -19.29 19.85
N PRO A 308 -2.45 -18.34 20.14
CA PRO A 308 -3.86 -18.52 20.52
C PRO A 308 -4.79 -18.96 19.37
N TYR A 309 -4.31 -18.87 18.13
CA TYR A 309 -4.97 -19.34 16.89
C TYR A 309 -3.86 -19.65 15.85
N PRO A 310 -4.16 -20.33 14.71
CA PRO A 310 -3.15 -20.63 13.68
C PRO A 310 -2.43 -19.37 13.16
N TRP A 311 -1.09 -19.42 13.10
CA TRP A 311 -0.26 -18.25 12.77
C TRP A 311 -0.21 -17.92 11.27
N GLN A 312 -0.42 -18.90 10.39
CA GLN A 312 -0.52 -18.71 8.94
C GLN A 312 -1.65 -19.54 8.31
N PRO A 313 -2.26 -19.08 7.20
CA PRO A 313 -3.34 -19.80 6.54
C PRO A 313 -2.82 -21.09 5.91
N LYS A 314 -3.57 -22.18 6.10
CA LYS A 314 -3.35 -23.48 5.43
C LYS A 314 -4.28 -23.66 4.22
N ILE A 315 -5.50 -23.15 4.34
CA ILE A 315 -6.54 -23.16 3.31
C ILE A 315 -6.46 -21.87 2.51
N LEU A 316 -6.24 -21.97 1.19
CA LEU A 316 -6.03 -20.83 0.30
C LEU A 316 -7.15 -20.73 -0.76
N PRO A 317 -7.77 -19.56 -0.95
CA PRO A 317 -8.64 -19.26 -2.09
C PRO A 317 -7.81 -19.04 -3.36
N ILE A 318 -8.03 -19.90 -4.36
CA ILE A 318 -7.50 -19.73 -5.72
C ILE A 318 -8.66 -19.47 -6.68
N GLN A 319 -8.45 -18.56 -7.63
CA GLN A 319 -9.51 -18.12 -8.53
C GLN A 319 -8.99 -17.70 -9.91
N ILE A 320 -9.72 -18.11 -10.95
CA ILE A 320 -9.55 -17.68 -12.32
C ILE A 320 -10.83 -16.95 -12.77
N LEU A 321 -10.67 -15.78 -13.37
CA LEU A 321 -11.75 -14.98 -13.97
C LEU A 321 -11.53 -14.89 -15.48
N ARG A 322 -12.61 -14.91 -16.26
CA ARG A 322 -12.63 -14.75 -17.72
C ARG A 322 -13.49 -13.56 -18.10
N ILE A 323 -12.98 -12.74 -19.03
CA ILE A 323 -13.71 -11.69 -19.74
C ILE A 323 -13.34 -11.85 -21.23
N GLY A 324 -14.13 -12.61 -21.98
CA GLY A 324 -13.80 -12.95 -23.37
C GLY A 324 -12.54 -13.81 -23.49
N GLN A 325 -11.52 -13.30 -24.17
CA GLN A 325 -10.16 -13.88 -24.22
C GLN A 325 -9.20 -13.34 -23.13
N PHE A 326 -9.65 -12.45 -22.24
CA PHE A 326 -8.85 -11.93 -21.12
C PHE A 326 -9.06 -12.76 -19.86
N ILE A 327 -7.97 -13.21 -19.24
CA ILE A 327 -7.95 -14.14 -18.12
C ILE A 327 -7.17 -13.53 -16.95
N ILE A 328 -7.78 -13.50 -15.77
CA ILE A 328 -7.16 -12.98 -14.54
C ILE A 328 -6.95 -14.15 -13.57
N LEU A 329 -5.70 -14.39 -13.19
CA LEU A 329 -5.31 -15.36 -12.16
C LEU A 329 -5.16 -14.63 -10.82
N ALA A 330 -6.16 -14.76 -9.96
CA ALA A 330 -6.16 -14.16 -8.63
C ALA A 330 -5.42 -15.08 -7.66
N VAL A 331 -4.17 -14.73 -7.33
CA VAL A 331 -3.25 -15.55 -6.52
C VAL A 331 -3.08 -14.96 -5.12
N PRO A 332 -3.17 -15.77 -4.04
CA PRO A 332 -3.14 -15.29 -2.66
C PRO A 332 -1.72 -15.10 -2.09
N GLY A 333 -0.79 -14.57 -2.89
CA GLY A 333 0.59 -14.38 -2.47
C GLY A 333 1.44 -13.60 -3.49
N GLU A 334 2.74 -13.52 -3.20
CA GLU A 334 3.73 -12.75 -3.96
C GLU A 334 4.61 -13.67 -4.81
N PHE A 335 4.19 -13.88 -6.06
CA PHE A 335 4.92 -14.70 -7.03
C PHE A 335 6.15 -13.95 -7.55
N THR A 336 7.30 -14.62 -7.63
CA THR A 336 8.50 -14.10 -8.33
C THR A 336 8.26 -13.90 -9.82
N THR A 337 9.21 -13.23 -10.48
CA THR A 337 9.21 -12.97 -11.91
C THR A 337 9.08 -14.28 -12.70
N MET A 338 9.84 -15.33 -12.35
CA MET A 338 9.74 -16.61 -13.06
C MET A 338 8.56 -17.47 -12.58
N ALA A 339 8.19 -17.47 -11.30
CA ALA A 339 7.01 -18.19 -10.83
C ALA A 339 5.75 -17.74 -11.56
N GLY A 340 5.55 -16.42 -11.68
CA GLY A 340 4.40 -15.87 -12.41
C GLY A 340 4.45 -16.06 -13.92
N ARG A 341 5.64 -16.10 -14.54
CA ARG A 341 5.79 -16.46 -15.96
C ARG A 341 5.36 -17.91 -16.20
N ARG A 342 5.85 -18.86 -15.40
CA ARG A 342 5.49 -20.29 -15.49
C ARG A 342 3.98 -20.48 -15.31
N LEU A 343 3.37 -19.79 -14.35
CA LEU A 343 1.92 -19.88 -14.10
C LEU A 343 1.07 -19.37 -15.27
N ARG A 344 1.36 -18.17 -15.80
CA ARG A 344 0.63 -17.61 -16.96
C ARG A 344 0.70 -18.54 -18.17
N GLU A 345 1.89 -19.01 -18.50
CA GLU A 345 2.14 -19.86 -19.66
C GLU A 345 1.42 -21.22 -19.54
N SER A 346 1.55 -21.87 -18.39
CA SER A 346 0.92 -23.18 -18.14
C SER A 346 -0.62 -23.10 -18.21
N VAL A 347 -1.21 -22.01 -17.69
CA VAL A 347 -2.65 -21.78 -17.77
C VAL A 347 -3.08 -21.42 -19.21
N LYS A 348 -2.36 -20.53 -19.92
CA LYS A 348 -2.67 -20.20 -21.32
C LYS A 348 -2.70 -21.46 -22.18
N ARG A 349 -1.66 -22.29 -22.07
CA ARG A 349 -1.58 -23.58 -22.78
C ARG A 349 -2.75 -24.49 -22.44
N THR A 350 -3.08 -24.66 -21.16
CA THR A 350 -4.20 -25.51 -20.72
C THR A 350 -5.54 -25.02 -21.28
N LEU A 351 -5.77 -23.70 -21.32
CA LEU A 351 -6.97 -23.11 -21.91
C LEU A 351 -7.06 -23.38 -23.42
N ILE A 352 -5.97 -23.22 -24.17
CA ILE A 352 -5.93 -23.50 -25.62
C ILE A 352 -6.16 -25.00 -25.89
N GLU A 353 -5.43 -25.89 -25.21
CA GLU A 353 -5.52 -27.34 -25.37
C GLU A 353 -6.92 -27.90 -25.04
N ARG A 354 -7.56 -27.40 -23.98
CA ARG A 354 -8.87 -27.90 -23.50
C ARG A 354 -10.07 -27.14 -24.07
N GLY A 355 -9.85 -25.92 -24.58
CA GLY A 355 -10.90 -24.98 -24.96
C GLY A 355 -11.68 -25.31 -26.24
N LYS A 356 -11.24 -26.29 -27.02
CA LYS A 356 -11.85 -26.68 -28.31
C LYS A 356 -12.04 -25.49 -29.27
N GLY A 357 -11.05 -24.60 -29.33
CA GLY A 357 -11.07 -23.39 -30.16
C GLY A 357 -11.68 -22.13 -29.53
N GLN A 358 -12.16 -22.19 -28.27
CA GLN A 358 -12.60 -21.00 -27.52
C GLN A 358 -11.48 -20.04 -27.10
N PHE A 359 -10.23 -20.50 -27.15
CA PHE A 359 -9.03 -19.80 -26.73
C PHE A 359 -7.96 -20.00 -27.80
N GLY A 360 -7.35 -18.90 -28.25
CA GLY A 360 -6.25 -18.90 -29.22
C GLY A 360 -5.01 -18.19 -28.67
N GLU A 361 -4.09 -17.84 -29.56
CA GLU A 361 -2.89 -17.08 -29.20
C GLU A 361 -3.19 -15.66 -28.70
N ASP A 362 -4.36 -15.12 -29.05
CA ASP A 362 -4.97 -13.88 -28.54
C ASP A 362 -5.43 -13.97 -27.07
N THR A 363 -5.34 -15.14 -26.43
CA THR A 363 -5.70 -15.30 -25.01
C THR A 363 -4.69 -14.58 -24.10
N HIS A 364 -5.11 -13.46 -23.50
CA HIS A 364 -4.31 -12.68 -22.58
C HIS A 364 -4.45 -13.20 -21.15
N VAL A 365 -3.36 -13.69 -20.54
CA VAL A 365 -3.37 -14.16 -19.14
C VAL A 365 -2.58 -13.19 -18.26
N VAL A 366 -3.25 -12.56 -17.28
CA VAL A 366 -2.61 -11.70 -16.27
C VAL A 366 -2.67 -12.35 -14.88
N ILE A 367 -1.72 -11.98 -14.02
CA ILE A 367 -1.76 -12.33 -12.59
C ILE A 367 -2.24 -11.11 -11.82
N ALA A 368 -3.17 -11.32 -10.89
CA ALA A 368 -3.52 -10.39 -9.83
C ALA A 368 -2.92 -10.92 -8.52
N GLY A 369 -1.73 -10.43 -8.16
CA GLY A 369 -1.03 -10.80 -6.93
C GLY A 369 -1.74 -10.25 -5.69
N LEU A 370 -1.49 -10.87 -4.53
CA LEU A 370 -2.09 -10.49 -3.23
C LEU A 370 -3.64 -10.47 -3.24
N SER A 371 -4.26 -11.39 -3.98
CA SER A 371 -5.72 -11.47 -4.11
C SER A 371 -6.35 -12.40 -3.07
N ASN A 372 -7.53 -12.03 -2.55
CA ASN A 372 -8.38 -12.80 -1.64
C ASN A 372 -7.81 -13.08 -0.23
N THR A 373 -6.55 -13.51 -0.10
CA THR A 373 -5.81 -13.62 1.17
C THR A 373 -4.30 -13.47 0.92
N TYR A 374 -3.48 -13.64 1.96
CA TYR A 374 -2.03 -13.53 1.89
C TYR A 374 -1.32 -14.75 2.50
N SER A 375 -0.56 -15.47 1.68
CA SER A 375 0.25 -16.65 2.03
C SER A 375 1.75 -16.41 1.80
N SER A 376 2.23 -15.18 1.99
CA SER A 376 3.63 -14.79 1.75
C SER A 376 4.06 -15.01 0.29
N TYR A 377 5.30 -15.47 0.05
CA TYR A 377 5.92 -15.49 -1.27
C TYR A 377 5.75 -16.83 -1.98
N VAL A 378 5.93 -16.82 -3.31
CA VAL A 378 5.99 -18.03 -4.14
C VAL A 378 7.15 -17.91 -5.11
N THR A 379 8.25 -18.59 -4.80
CA THR A 379 9.39 -18.78 -5.71
C THR A 379 9.20 -20.00 -6.61
N THR A 380 9.98 -20.07 -7.69
CA THR A 380 10.29 -21.35 -8.36
C THR A 380 11.05 -22.30 -7.43
N PHE A 381 11.14 -23.58 -7.78
CA PHE A 381 11.95 -24.56 -7.05
C PHE A 381 13.43 -24.15 -7.02
N GLU A 382 13.93 -23.62 -8.12
CA GLU A 382 15.32 -23.21 -8.29
C GLU A 382 15.67 -21.97 -7.46
N GLU A 383 14.82 -20.94 -7.50
CA GLU A 383 14.92 -19.76 -6.63
C GLU A 383 14.78 -20.14 -5.14
N TYR A 384 13.95 -21.14 -4.82
CA TYR A 384 13.80 -21.65 -3.44
C TYR A 384 15.12 -22.23 -2.91
N GLN A 385 15.93 -22.90 -3.74
CA GLN A 385 17.17 -23.52 -3.25
C GLN A 385 18.12 -22.47 -2.66
N VAL A 386 18.18 -21.27 -3.27
CA VAL A 386 19.08 -20.18 -2.87
C VAL A 386 18.73 -19.57 -1.50
N GLN A 387 17.52 -19.81 -0.97
CA GLN A 387 17.05 -19.29 0.34
C GLN A 387 17.31 -17.79 0.58
N ARG A 388 17.13 -16.97 -0.46
CA ARG A 388 16.90 -15.53 -0.31
C ARG A 388 15.57 -15.24 0.42
N TYR A 389 15.27 -13.98 0.69
CA TYR A 389 14.09 -13.59 1.49
C TYR A 389 12.79 -14.24 0.98
N GLU A 390 12.61 -14.26 -0.34
CA GLU A 390 11.43 -14.79 -1.03
C GLU A 390 11.35 -16.32 -0.90
N GLY A 391 12.49 -17.02 -1.01
CA GLY A 391 12.58 -18.48 -0.84
C GLY A 391 12.38 -18.92 0.62
N ALA A 392 12.93 -18.16 1.57
CA ALA A 392 12.67 -18.35 2.99
C ALA A 392 11.20 -18.09 3.35
N SER A 393 10.56 -17.15 2.65
CA SER A 393 9.14 -16.77 2.81
C SER A 393 8.17 -17.54 1.90
N THR A 394 8.65 -18.56 1.17
CA THR A 394 7.81 -19.48 0.40
C THR A 394 7.33 -20.60 1.31
N ILE A 395 6.15 -20.41 1.91
CA ILE A 395 5.82 -21.08 3.18
C ILE A 395 5.44 -22.55 3.06
N PHE A 396 4.97 -23.07 1.92
CA PHE A 396 4.57 -24.49 1.77
C PHE A 396 5.69 -25.39 1.21
N GLY A 397 6.94 -24.92 1.30
CA GLY A 397 8.12 -25.68 0.89
C GLY A 397 8.49 -25.55 -0.60
N PRO A 398 9.48 -26.32 -1.07
CA PRO A 398 10.08 -26.15 -2.40
C PRO A 398 9.10 -26.34 -3.58
N HIS A 399 8.02 -27.09 -3.39
CA HIS A 399 7.01 -27.39 -4.40
C HIS A 399 5.77 -26.48 -4.34
N THR A 400 5.85 -25.35 -3.63
CA THR A 400 4.73 -24.39 -3.54
C THR A 400 4.27 -23.92 -4.92
N LEU A 401 5.19 -23.63 -5.85
CA LEU A 401 4.81 -23.25 -7.21
C LEU A 401 4.17 -24.41 -7.99
N ASP A 402 4.71 -25.63 -7.88
CA ASP A 402 4.14 -26.80 -8.57
C ASP A 402 2.68 -27.06 -8.12
N ALA A 403 2.37 -26.89 -6.83
CA ALA A 403 1.01 -26.92 -6.30
C ALA A 403 0.10 -25.89 -6.97
N TYR A 404 0.56 -24.63 -7.08
CA TYR A 404 -0.19 -23.60 -7.79
C TYR A 404 -0.37 -23.90 -9.28
N LEU A 405 0.66 -24.41 -9.97
CA LEU A 405 0.55 -24.82 -11.38
C LEU A 405 -0.50 -25.91 -11.57
N GLN A 406 -0.47 -26.95 -10.73
CA GLN A 406 -1.44 -28.05 -10.75
C GLN A 406 -2.86 -27.54 -10.55
N GLU A 407 -3.11 -26.78 -9.49
CA GLU A 407 -4.45 -26.35 -9.14
C GLU A 407 -5.02 -25.28 -10.08
N PHE A 408 -4.22 -24.32 -10.55
CA PHE A 408 -4.68 -23.38 -11.56
C PHE A 408 -4.94 -24.03 -12.91
N ASN A 409 -4.17 -25.05 -13.31
CA ASN A 409 -4.48 -25.84 -14.50
C ASN A 409 -5.77 -26.66 -14.33
N ARG A 410 -6.06 -27.18 -13.13
CA ARG A 410 -7.36 -27.79 -12.81
C ARG A 410 -8.52 -26.80 -13.00
N LEU A 411 -8.38 -25.57 -12.48
CA LEU A 411 -9.38 -24.52 -12.68
C LEU A 411 -9.51 -24.11 -14.17
N ALA A 412 -8.41 -23.98 -14.88
CA ALA A 412 -8.36 -23.62 -16.30
C ALA A 412 -9.02 -24.68 -17.20
N ALA A 413 -8.74 -25.97 -16.95
CA ALA A 413 -9.40 -27.07 -17.65
C ALA A 413 -10.91 -27.08 -17.39
N ALA A 414 -11.35 -26.87 -16.14
CA ALA A 414 -12.77 -26.80 -15.80
C ALA A 414 -13.47 -25.58 -16.44
N MET A 415 -12.78 -24.43 -16.53
CA MET A 415 -13.26 -23.26 -17.28
C MET A 415 -13.39 -23.55 -18.77
N ALA A 416 -12.36 -24.13 -19.39
CA ALA A 416 -12.33 -24.46 -20.81
C ALA A 416 -13.37 -25.51 -21.22
N GLU A 417 -13.63 -26.49 -20.35
CA GLU A 417 -14.60 -27.57 -20.57
C GLU A 417 -16.03 -27.23 -20.11
N GLY A 418 -16.26 -26.03 -19.55
CA GLY A 418 -17.59 -25.61 -19.08
C GLY A 418 -18.09 -26.39 -17.85
N LYS A 419 -17.19 -26.91 -17.01
CA LYS A 419 -17.49 -27.73 -15.83
C LYS A 419 -17.31 -26.93 -14.54
N ASP A 420 -18.14 -27.18 -13.54
CA ASP A 420 -17.94 -26.68 -12.19
C ASP A 420 -16.70 -27.28 -11.50
N VAL A 421 -16.27 -26.65 -10.41
CA VAL A 421 -15.20 -27.15 -9.53
C VAL A 421 -15.72 -27.29 -8.10
N PRO A 422 -15.21 -28.27 -7.31
CA PRO A 422 -15.51 -28.34 -5.89
C PRO A 422 -15.07 -27.07 -5.14
N GLN A 423 -15.91 -26.61 -4.22
CA GLN A 423 -15.62 -25.43 -3.39
C GLN A 423 -14.38 -25.63 -2.50
N GLY A 424 -14.12 -26.86 -2.05
CA GLY A 424 -13.03 -27.19 -1.13
C GLY A 424 -13.35 -26.87 0.34
N PRO A 425 -12.38 -27.05 1.26
CA PRO A 425 -12.59 -26.82 2.69
C PRO A 425 -12.78 -25.34 3.00
N ALA A 426 -13.69 -25.01 3.93
CA ALA A 426 -13.91 -23.62 4.34
C ALA A 426 -12.74 -23.12 5.22
N PRO A 427 -12.23 -21.88 5.00
CA PRO A 427 -11.24 -21.28 5.87
C PRO A 427 -11.84 -20.98 7.26
N PRO A 428 -11.04 -20.99 8.35
CA PRO A 428 -11.52 -20.72 9.70
C PRO A 428 -11.88 -19.24 9.91
N ASP A 429 -12.97 -18.96 10.62
CA ASP A 429 -13.27 -17.62 11.13
C ASP A 429 -12.49 -17.37 12.43
N LEU A 430 -11.52 -16.47 12.35
CA LEU A 430 -10.67 -16.07 13.48
C LEU A 430 -11.06 -14.68 14.05
N LEU A 431 -12.11 -14.04 13.55
CA LEU A 431 -12.53 -12.70 13.99
C LEU A 431 -12.87 -12.62 15.49
N PRO A 432 -13.55 -13.62 16.11
CA PRO A 432 -13.85 -13.59 17.55
C PRO A 432 -12.61 -13.72 18.46
N MET A 433 -11.47 -14.15 17.92
CA MET A 433 -10.26 -14.48 18.68
C MET A 433 -9.17 -13.39 18.61
N GLN A 434 -9.40 -12.30 17.86
CA GLN A 434 -8.38 -11.28 17.60
C GLN A 434 -7.95 -10.53 18.87
N LEU A 435 -6.66 -10.58 19.19
CA LEU A 435 -6.07 -9.86 20.33
C LEU A 435 -5.58 -8.47 19.91
N GLY A 436 -6.06 -7.43 20.60
CA GLY A 436 -5.73 -6.03 20.31
C GLY A 436 -4.91 -5.37 21.42
N PHE A 437 -3.60 -5.22 21.23
CA PHE A 437 -2.70 -4.60 22.20
C PHE A 437 -2.45 -3.10 22.00
N LEU A 438 -2.99 -2.49 20.93
CA LEU A 438 -2.88 -1.05 20.69
C LEU A 438 -3.83 -0.29 21.63
N PRO A 439 -3.34 0.55 22.58
CA PRO A 439 -4.22 1.22 23.52
C PRO A 439 -5.23 2.14 22.83
N PRO A 440 -6.46 2.30 23.36
CA PRO A 440 -7.42 3.26 22.84
C PRO A 440 -6.93 4.70 23.03
N VAL A 441 -7.50 5.65 22.29
CA VAL A 441 -7.35 7.08 22.62
C VAL A 441 -8.11 7.32 23.92
N VAL A 442 -7.41 7.62 25.02
CA VAL A 442 -8.02 7.81 26.35
C VAL A 442 -8.75 9.15 26.41
N ALA A 443 -8.00 10.24 26.25
CA ALA A 443 -8.49 11.61 26.12
C ALA A 443 -7.49 12.41 25.28
N ASP A 444 -7.94 13.52 24.70
CA ASP A 444 -7.08 14.55 24.12
C ASP A 444 -7.23 15.86 24.91
N GLY A 445 -6.15 16.65 24.93
CA GLY A 445 -6.12 17.96 25.56
C GLY A 445 -5.50 19.03 24.66
N THR A 446 -5.60 20.27 25.11
CA THR A 446 -4.91 21.45 24.58
C THR A 446 -4.39 22.28 25.76
N PRO A 447 -3.39 23.15 25.55
CA PRO A 447 -2.94 24.07 26.58
C PRO A 447 -4.08 24.95 27.14
N ARG A 448 -3.87 25.49 28.35
CA ARG A 448 -4.84 26.37 29.00
C ARG A 448 -5.23 27.55 28.09
N HIS A 449 -6.52 27.81 27.96
CA HIS A 449 -7.13 28.83 27.08
C HIS A 449 -6.97 28.61 25.56
N VAL A 450 -6.40 27.48 25.11
CA VAL A 450 -6.34 27.06 23.71
C VAL A 450 -7.45 26.05 23.43
N ARG A 451 -8.07 26.11 22.25
CA ARG A 451 -9.08 25.15 21.77
C ARG A 451 -8.52 24.30 20.63
N PHE A 452 -9.12 23.13 20.41
CA PHE A 452 -8.85 22.33 19.22
C PHE A 452 -9.19 23.11 17.95
N GLY A 453 -8.25 23.16 17.00
CA GLY A 453 -8.33 23.97 15.79
C GLY A 453 -7.67 25.34 15.89
N ASP A 454 -7.35 25.84 17.09
CA ASP A 454 -6.60 27.10 17.21
C ASP A 454 -5.16 26.91 16.67
N ILE A 455 -4.60 27.97 16.08
CA ILE A 455 -3.28 27.95 15.43
C ILE A 455 -2.16 27.85 16.49
N ARG A 456 -1.20 26.95 16.27
CA ARG A 456 0.04 26.80 17.07
C ARG A 456 1.22 27.47 16.39
N VAL A 457 1.35 27.25 15.08
CA VAL A 457 2.30 27.91 14.19
C VAL A 457 1.54 28.29 12.93
N ASP A 458 1.41 29.59 12.68
CA ASP A 458 0.69 30.13 11.53
C ASP A 458 1.61 30.21 10.29
N VAL A 459 1.02 30.43 9.12
CA VAL A 459 1.79 30.69 7.89
C VAL A 459 2.66 31.95 8.03
N ALA A 460 3.77 32.01 7.30
CA ALA A 460 4.70 33.14 7.35
C ALA A 460 4.02 34.45 6.89
N LYS A 461 3.68 35.31 7.85
CA LYS A 461 2.95 36.57 7.60
C LYS A 461 3.76 37.52 6.72
N GLY A 462 3.10 38.13 5.75
CA GLY A 462 3.71 39.06 4.80
C GLY A 462 4.62 38.42 3.74
N ARG A 463 4.80 37.09 3.77
CA ARG A 463 5.51 36.36 2.71
C ARG A 463 4.57 36.07 1.55
N THR A 464 4.98 36.46 0.36
CA THR A 464 4.45 35.92 -0.90
C THR A 464 5.17 34.60 -1.19
N PHE A 465 4.43 33.59 -1.62
CA PHE A 465 4.95 32.29 -2.01
C PHE A 465 4.91 32.12 -3.52
N SER A 466 5.82 31.32 -4.07
CA SER A 466 5.87 30.99 -5.50
C SER A 466 5.63 29.49 -5.72
N THR A 467 5.45 29.08 -6.97
CA THR A 467 5.50 27.65 -7.34
C THR A 467 6.79 26.99 -6.86
N GLY A 468 6.70 25.83 -6.21
CA GLY A 468 7.82 25.11 -5.59
C GLY A 468 8.13 25.51 -4.14
N ASP A 469 7.52 26.58 -3.61
CA ASP A 469 7.61 26.88 -2.17
C ASP A 469 6.80 25.87 -1.33
N VAL A 470 7.16 25.77 -0.05
CA VAL A 470 6.42 25.00 0.95
C VAL A 470 5.69 25.95 1.89
N VAL A 471 4.38 25.74 2.05
CA VAL A 471 3.54 26.45 3.02
C VAL A 471 3.08 25.48 4.10
N GLU A 472 3.33 25.81 5.37
CA GLU A 472 2.90 24.99 6.50
C GLU A 472 2.09 25.81 7.52
N ALA A 473 1.09 25.16 8.12
CA ALA A 473 0.37 25.65 9.29
C ALA A 473 0.17 24.50 10.28
N THR A 474 0.46 24.75 11.56
CA THR A 474 0.29 23.76 12.63
C THR A 474 -0.83 24.17 13.56
N PHE A 475 -1.75 23.24 13.82
CA PHE A 475 -2.95 23.42 14.63
C PHE A 475 -2.86 22.57 15.89
N TRP A 476 -3.46 23.05 16.98
CA TRP A 476 -3.73 22.19 18.14
C TRP A 476 -4.83 21.19 17.78
N ALA A 477 -4.56 19.91 17.96
CA ALA A 477 -5.33 18.83 17.36
C ALA A 477 -5.64 17.70 18.34
N GLY A 478 -6.75 17.00 18.09
CA GLY A 478 -7.04 15.71 18.71
C GLY A 478 -6.32 14.57 17.98
N CYS A 479 -6.30 13.37 18.55
CA CYS A 479 -5.77 12.20 17.86
C CYS A 479 -6.59 11.86 16.61
N LEU A 480 -5.93 11.72 15.45
CA LEU A 480 -6.59 11.32 14.19
C LEU A 480 -7.28 9.95 14.28
N ARG A 481 -6.97 9.12 15.29
CA ARG A 481 -7.67 7.86 15.56
C ARG A 481 -9.10 8.03 16.07
N ASN A 482 -9.52 9.23 16.49
CA ASN A 482 -10.88 9.47 16.99
C ASN A 482 -11.94 9.36 15.89
N ASP A 483 -11.63 9.84 14.69
CA ASP A 483 -12.49 9.72 13.51
C ASP A 483 -11.60 9.57 12.27
N ARG A 484 -11.92 8.59 11.42
CA ARG A 484 -11.18 8.31 10.18
C ARG A 484 -11.64 9.18 9.00
N MET A 485 -12.63 10.06 9.20
CA MET A 485 -13.19 10.96 8.17
C MET A 485 -13.62 10.23 6.87
N PRO A 486 -14.40 9.14 6.91
CA PRO A 486 -14.75 8.36 5.72
C PRO A 486 -15.52 9.20 4.68
N GLY A 487 -14.91 9.40 3.51
CA GLY A 487 -15.44 10.24 2.43
C GLY A 487 -15.29 11.75 2.64
N GLY A 488 -14.69 12.17 3.76
CA GLY A 488 -14.25 13.53 4.05
C GLY A 488 -12.73 13.69 3.89
N THR A 489 -12.16 14.63 4.63
CA THR A 489 -10.75 15.00 4.61
C THR A 489 -10.35 15.64 5.95
N PHE A 490 -9.09 15.51 6.35
CA PHE A 490 -8.49 16.19 7.50
C PHE A 490 -7.82 17.53 7.16
N ALA A 491 -7.58 17.82 5.88
CA ALA A 491 -6.86 19.02 5.45
C ALA A 491 -7.38 19.56 4.12
N LEU A 492 -7.50 20.89 4.01
CA LEU A 492 -7.81 21.58 2.75
C LEU A 492 -6.84 22.73 2.52
N VAL A 493 -6.50 22.92 1.25
CA VAL A 493 -5.99 24.18 0.70
C VAL A 493 -7.16 24.87 0.02
N GLU A 494 -7.54 26.04 0.50
CA GLU A 494 -8.65 26.82 -0.06
C GLU A 494 -8.11 28.08 -0.74
N ARG A 495 -8.61 28.40 -1.94
CA ARG A 495 -8.35 29.67 -2.64
C ARG A 495 -9.53 30.62 -2.45
N PHE A 496 -9.26 31.90 -2.27
CA PHE A 496 -10.30 32.92 -2.29
C PHE A 496 -10.71 33.23 -3.74
N ASP A 497 -12.00 33.16 -4.01
CA ASP A 497 -12.62 33.59 -5.26
C ASP A 497 -13.24 34.98 -5.05
N GLU A 498 -12.56 35.99 -5.58
CA GLU A 498 -12.99 37.40 -5.50
C GLU A 498 -14.34 37.65 -6.17
N SER A 499 -14.72 36.85 -7.18
CA SER A 499 -15.98 37.03 -7.91
C SER A 499 -17.21 36.62 -7.10
N THR A 500 -17.06 35.64 -6.20
CA THR A 500 -18.14 35.16 -5.33
C THR A 500 -17.96 35.54 -3.86
N GLY A 501 -16.83 36.13 -3.48
CA GLY A 501 -16.46 36.47 -2.11
C GLY A 501 -16.27 35.24 -1.21
N LYS A 502 -16.00 34.07 -1.78
CA LYS A 502 -16.01 32.77 -1.07
C LYS A 502 -14.67 32.06 -1.17
N TRP A 503 -14.44 31.18 -0.21
CA TRP A 503 -13.33 30.25 -0.21
C TRP A 503 -13.73 28.97 -0.93
N VAL A 504 -12.98 28.60 -1.97
CA VAL A 504 -13.15 27.40 -2.78
C VAL A 504 -12.02 26.44 -2.44
N ALA A 505 -12.36 25.20 -2.06
CA ALA A 505 -11.38 24.17 -1.75
C ALA A 505 -10.72 23.68 -3.06
N MET A 506 -9.39 23.78 -3.16
CA MET A 506 -8.60 23.50 -4.37
C MET A 506 -7.79 22.20 -4.28
N TYR A 507 -7.33 21.83 -3.08
CA TYR A 507 -6.58 20.61 -2.81
C TYR A 507 -6.99 20.04 -1.44
N ASP A 508 -6.94 18.72 -1.28
CA ASP A 508 -7.23 18.02 -0.02
C ASP A 508 -6.14 17.00 0.38
N ASP A 509 -6.33 16.26 1.47
CA ASP A 509 -5.38 15.22 1.91
C ASP A 509 -5.29 13.96 1.01
N ASP A 510 -5.97 13.96 -0.15
CA ASP A 510 -5.83 12.99 -1.25
C ASP A 510 -4.92 13.51 -2.39
N ASP A 511 -4.45 14.77 -2.29
CA ASP A 511 -3.50 15.39 -3.20
C ASP A 511 -2.04 15.09 -2.83
N TRP A 512 -1.23 14.74 -3.84
CA TRP A 512 0.21 14.53 -3.65
C TRP A 512 0.96 15.76 -3.10
N CYS A 513 0.44 16.97 -3.36
CA CYS A 513 1.01 18.22 -2.89
C CYS A 513 0.63 18.58 -1.44
N VAL A 514 -0.30 17.86 -0.81
CA VAL A 514 -0.76 18.11 0.56
C VAL A 514 -0.26 16.98 1.46
N ARG A 515 0.31 17.33 2.62
CA ARG A 515 0.69 16.38 3.66
C ARG A 515 0.09 16.79 5.00
N LEU A 516 -0.40 15.79 5.74
CA LEU A 516 -0.86 15.94 7.11
C LEU A 516 0.07 15.17 8.05
N MET A 517 0.84 15.89 8.87
CA MET A 517 1.70 15.29 9.88
C MET A 517 1.08 15.49 11.27
N TRP A 518 0.75 14.39 11.96
CA TRP A 518 0.25 14.43 13.34
C TRP A 518 1.33 13.99 14.32
N LYS A 519 1.52 14.73 15.42
CA LYS A 519 2.49 14.39 16.47
C LYS A 519 1.99 14.75 17.88
N ARG A 520 2.40 13.95 18.87
CA ARG A 520 2.41 14.33 20.29
C ARG A 520 3.82 14.77 20.66
N GLU A 521 3.95 15.68 21.64
CA GLU A 521 5.27 16.10 22.13
C GLU A 521 5.95 15.00 22.95
N MET A 522 5.14 14.18 23.64
CA MET A 522 5.58 12.98 24.35
C MET A 522 4.57 11.85 24.11
N ARG A 523 5.02 10.59 24.15
CA ARG A 523 4.21 9.39 23.82
C ARG A 523 2.86 9.31 24.58
N LEU A 524 2.82 9.82 25.81
CA LEU A 524 1.63 9.81 26.67
C LEU A 524 1.00 11.20 26.88
N SER A 525 1.49 12.25 26.22
CA SER A 525 0.87 13.59 26.35
C SER A 525 -0.56 13.57 25.80
N PRO A 526 -1.57 14.11 26.52
CA PRO A 526 -2.92 14.27 25.98
C PRO A 526 -2.94 15.31 24.85
N GLU A 527 -1.97 16.24 24.83
CA GLU A 527 -1.83 17.26 23.81
C GLU A 527 -1.22 16.69 22.52
N SER A 528 -1.80 17.08 21.39
CA SER A 528 -1.27 16.76 20.07
C SER A 528 -1.46 17.91 19.09
N GLN A 529 -0.71 17.87 17.99
CA GLN A 529 -0.74 18.88 16.95
C GLN A 529 -0.77 18.23 15.58
N ALA A 530 -1.47 18.88 14.65
CA ALA A 530 -1.53 18.50 13.25
C ALA A 530 -0.91 19.62 12.41
N THR A 531 0.13 19.31 11.66
CA THR A 531 0.72 20.21 10.66
C THR A 531 0.11 19.87 9.30
N VAL A 532 -0.57 20.84 8.70
CA VAL A 532 -0.94 20.81 7.28
C VAL A 532 0.20 21.46 6.52
N ARG A 533 0.76 20.73 5.56
CA ARG A 533 1.79 21.17 4.63
C ARG A 533 1.24 21.15 3.21
N TRP A 534 1.52 22.20 2.45
CA TRP A 534 1.26 22.28 1.02
C TRP A 534 2.56 22.62 0.29
N ASP A 535 3.05 21.69 -0.52
CA ASP A 535 4.13 21.95 -1.48
C ASP A 535 3.48 22.59 -2.72
N VAL A 536 3.61 23.91 -2.90
CA VAL A 536 2.86 24.68 -3.90
C VAL A 536 3.20 24.17 -5.32
N PRO A 537 2.26 23.54 -6.03
CA PRO A 537 2.57 22.94 -7.32
C PRO A 537 2.76 23.97 -8.44
N ASP A 538 3.55 23.64 -9.46
CA ASP A 538 3.81 24.47 -10.67
C ASP A 538 2.55 24.92 -11.43
N TYR A 539 1.41 24.27 -11.18
CA TYR A 539 0.12 24.51 -11.80
C TYR A 539 -0.90 25.16 -10.85
N ALA A 540 -0.50 25.56 -9.64
CA ALA A 540 -1.34 26.31 -8.72
C ALA A 540 -1.74 27.65 -9.35
N PRO A 541 -3.05 27.98 -9.45
CA PRO A 541 -3.47 29.30 -9.89
C PRO A 541 -2.92 30.39 -8.95
N ARG A 542 -2.49 31.53 -9.49
CA ARG A 542 -2.16 32.72 -8.69
C ARG A 542 -3.36 33.15 -7.84
N GLY A 543 -3.12 33.75 -6.68
CA GLY A 543 -4.16 34.32 -5.83
C GLY A 543 -3.95 34.10 -4.33
N THR A 544 -4.98 34.42 -3.56
CA THR A 544 -4.97 34.30 -2.09
C THR A 544 -5.46 32.93 -1.65
N TYR A 545 -4.72 32.29 -0.75
CA TYR A 545 -4.96 30.95 -0.23
C TYR A 545 -5.01 30.94 1.31
N ARG A 546 -5.55 29.86 1.88
CA ARG A 546 -5.38 29.50 3.29
C ARG A 546 -5.34 27.98 3.47
N LEU A 547 -4.75 27.54 4.58
CA LEU A 547 -4.81 26.14 5.02
C LEU A 547 -5.94 25.97 6.04
N ARG A 548 -6.68 24.87 5.93
CA ARG A 548 -7.76 24.49 6.85
C ARG A 548 -7.56 23.06 7.32
N HIS A 549 -7.77 22.80 8.60
CA HIS A 549 -7.65 21.49 9.22
C HIS A 549 -8.99 21.07 9.85
N PHE A 550 -9.38 19.81 9.68
CA PHE A 550 -10.52 19.19 10.36
C PHE A 550 -10.03 18.05 11.25
N GLY A 551 -10.67 17.86 12.39
CA GLY A 551 -10.39 16.73 13.25
C GLY A 551 -11.49 16.45 14.24
N ALA A 552 -11.28 15.40 15.03
CA ALA A 552 -12.11 15.06 16.19
C ALA A 552 -11.22 14.86 17.41
N TYR A 553 -11.65 15.37 18.56
CA TYR A 553 -11.00 15.17 19.85
C TYR A 553 -11.89 14.33 20.77
N ARG A 554 -11.28 13.54 21.65
CA ARG A 554 -11.99 12.83 22.71
C ARG A 554 -11.93 13.62 24.01
N HIS A 555 -13.07 14.12 24.45
CA HIS A 555 -13.19 14.78 25.75
C HIS A 555 -12.92 13.77 26.89
N PHE A 556 -12.49 14.25 28.06
CA PHE A 556 -12.23 13.40 29.24
C PHE A 556 -13.44 12.53 29.64
N PHE A 557 -14.66 13.03 29.41
CA PHE A 557 -15.92 12.28 29.59
C PHE A 557 -16.23 11.29 28.45
N GLY A 558 -15.25 10.90 27.64
CA GLY A 558 -15.35 9.86 26.62
C GLY A 558 -16.03 10.26 25.30
N HIS A 559 -16.85 11.32 25.28
CA HIS A 559 -17.50 11.82 24.06
C HIS A 559 -16.51 12.38 23.04
N LYS A 560 -16.78 12.15 21.75
CA LYS A 560 -16.04 12.74 20.64
C LYS A 560 -16.72 14.02 20.14
N ARG A 561 -15.93 15.04 19.79
CA ARG A 561 -16.40 16.29 19.19
C ARG A 561 -15.49 16.70 18.02
N HIS A 562 -16.10 17.17 16.94
CA HIS A 562 -15.40 17.68 15.77
C HIS A 562 -15.02 19.15 15.95
N TYR A 563 -13.96 19.57 15.28
CA TYR A 563 -13.46 20.94 15.26
C TYR A 563 -12.91 21.30 13.88
N THR A 564 -12.63 22.59 13.67
CA THR A 564 -12.01 23.10 12.44
C THR A 564 -11.03 24.20 12.79
N GLY A 565 -9.82 24.13 12.25
CA GLY A 565 -8.80 25.18 12.32
C GLY A 565 -8.57 25.83 10.96
N MET A 566 -8.16 27.10 10.94
CA MET A 566 -7.82 27.84 9.72
C MET A 566 -6.56 28.69 9.97
N SER A 567 -5.63 28.71 9.02
CA SER A 567 -4.48 29.61 9.05
C SER A 567 -4.88 31.05 8.70
N SER A 568 -3.95 32.00 8.90
CA SER A 568 -4.01 33.26 8.16
C SER A 568 -3.99 33.01 6.65
N SER A 569 -4.52 33.95 5.88
CA SER A 569 -4.43 33.94 4.41
C SER A 569 -3.03 34.36 3.94
N PHE A 570 -2.59 33.81 2.82
CA PHE A 570 -1.30 34.09 2.17
C PHE A 570 -1.47 34.15 0.65
N THR A 571 -0.51 34.73 -0.08
CA THR A 571 -0.61 34.93 -1.53
C THR A 571 0.39 34.04 -2.28
N VAL A 572 -0.07 33.40 -3.35
CA VAL A 572 0.76 32.67 -4.32
C VAL A 572 0.85 33.47 -5.62
N VAL A 573 2.08 33.64 -6.13
CA VAL A 573 2.43 34.28 -7.41
C VAL A 573 3.24 33.36 -8.32
#